data_AF-A0A5K0XXH6-F1
#
_entry.id   AF-A0A5K0XXH6-F1
#
_cell.length_a   1.000
_cell.length_b   1.000
_cell.length_c   1.000
_cell.angle_alpha   90.00
_cell.angle_beta   90.00
_cell.angle_gamma   90.00
#
_symmetry.space_group_name_H-M   'P 1'
#
loop_
_entity.id
_entity.type
_entity.pdbx_description
1 polymer ?
#
loop_
_entity_poly.entity_id
_entity_poly.type
_entity_poly.pdbx_seq_one_letter_code
_entity_poly.pdbx_strand_id
1 'polypeptide(L)'
;FEKITFRRTEESAKLHSNAEGNTGLVQAVVFEVEDRETIGGSAYGGQRAVCCTPDLAKLGACTQGEVIHRPSVKNPDWPKVFSTYFQGDNLYTTMESKNIQISRTGMYNLYFFHCDPSLKGLLVEGKTVWKNPTGYLPGRMAPLMNFYGFMSLAFVLLGIIWFSQYVRFWREVLQLQNCITFVIGLGMFEMALWYFEYAAFNATGVRPSGLTVWAVTFGTVKRTVSRVIILMVSMGYGVVRPTLGGLTSKVLLLGATFFLASEVLELVENVGSVSDFSGKARLFLVLPVGLLDAFFILWIFKSLSRTLEKLQ
;
A
#
# COMPACT_ATOMS: atom_id res chain seq x y z
N PHE A 1 5.06 13.41 -17.36
CA PHE A 1 3.59 13.53 -17.26
C PHE A 1 2.98 13.20 -18.60
N GLU A 2 1.92 12.39 -18.65
CA GLU A 2 1.24 12.06 -19.90
C GLU A 2 -0.22 12.49 -19.80
N LYS A 3 -0.61 13.47 -20.63
CA LYS A 3 -2.01 13.92 -20.83
C LYS A 3 -2.78 14.15 -19.53
N ILE A 4 -2.29 15.05 -18.68
CA ILE A 4 -3.02 15.45 -17.47
C ILE A 4 -4.04 16.51 -17.86
N THR A 5 -5.31 16.20 -17.64
CA THR A 5 -6.46 17.07 -17.91
C THR A 5 -7.11 17.47 -16.58
N PHE A 6 -7.36 18.76 -16.43
CA PHE A 6 -8.08 19.31 -15.30
C PHE A 6 -9.47 19.72 -15.77
N ARG A 7 -10.50 19.28 -15.03
CA ARG A 7 -11.89 19.63 -15.28
C ARG A 7 -12.43 20.45 -14.11
N ARG A 8 -12.85 21.68 -14.38
CA ARG A 8 -13.56 22.53 -13.40
C ARG A 8 -15.07 22.31 -13.47
N THR A 9 -15.77 22.74 -12.42
CA THR A 9 -17.23 22.65 -12.36
C THR A 9 -17.89 23.64 -13.32
N GLU A 10 -19.11 23.33 -13.76
CA GLU A 10 -19.86 24.24 -14.66
C GLU A 10 -20.19 25.58 -13.99
N GLU A 11 -20.41 25.58 -12.68
CA GLU A 11 -20.62 26.80 -11.89
C GLU A 11 -19.38 27.70 -11.93
N SER A 12 -18.20 27.11 -11.78
CA SER A 12 -16.91 27.80 -11.90
C SER A 12 -16.70 28.40 -13.29
N ALA A 13 -17.02 27.65 -14.34
CA ALA A 13 -16.91 28.13 -15.72
C ALA A 13 -17.83 29.32 -16.02
N LYS A 14 -19.08 29.29 -15.54
CA LYS A 14 -20.07 30.37 -15.76
C LYS A 14 -19.64 31.70 -15.12
N LEU A 15 -18.94 31.67 -13.99
CA LEU A 15 -18.38 32.89 -13.36
C LEU A 15 -17.39 33.62 -14.27
N HIS A 16 -16.80 32.91 -15.24
CA HIS A 16 -15.82 33.43 -16.17
C HIS A 16 -16.32 33.53 -17.62
N SER A 17 -17.64 33.45 -17.83
CA SER A 17 -18.29 33.53 -19.15
C SER A 17 -17.92 34.76 -19.98
N ASN A 18 -17.60 35.89 -19.33
CA ASN A 18 -17.23 37.15 -19.99
C ASN A 18 -15.72 37.43 -19.95
N ALA A 19 -14.90 36.51 -19.45
CA ALA A 19 -13.46 36.69 -19.35
C ALA A 19 -12.78 36.02 -20.55
N GLU A 20 -12.03 36.78 -21.36
CA GLU A 20 -11.27 36.23 -22.50
C GLU A 20 -9.84 35.80 -22.13
N GLY A 21 -9.45 35.92 -20.85
CA GLY A 21 -8.09 35.68 -20.35
C GLY A 21 -7.89 34.35 -19.62
N ASN A 22 -6.78 34.26 -18.88
CA ASN A 22 -6.48 33.14 -18.00
C ASN A 22 -7.41 33.16 -16.77
N THR A 23 -8.25 32.14 -16.61
CA THR A 23 -9.35 32.08 -15.65
C THR A 23 -9.23 30.88 -14.72
N GLY A 24 -8.24 30.95 -13.83
CA GLY A 24 -7.95 29.91 -12.85
C GLY A 24 -6.60 29.24 -13.10
N LEU A 25 -5.83 29.10 -12.03
CA LEU A 25 -4.47 28.55 -12.04
C LEU A 25 -4.44 27.23 -11.27
N VAL A 26 -3.88 26.21 -11.92
CA VAL A 26 -3.53 24.93 -11.30
C VAL A 26 -2.02 24.75 -11.40
N GLN A 27 -1.37 24.47 -10.28
CA GLN A 27 0.07 24.27 -10.21
C GLN A 27 0.40 22.83 -9.82
N ALA A 28 1.18 22.16 -10.67
CA ALA A 28 1.80 20.89 -10.35
C ALA A 28 3.16 21.15 -9.70
N VAL A 29 3.33 20.72 -8.46
CA VAL A 29 4.56 20.91 -7.69
C VAL A 29 5.19 19.56 -7.40
N VAL A 30 6.42 19.36 -7.87
CA VAL A 30 7.23 18.17 -7.58
C VAL A 30 8.32 18.58 -6.60
N PHE A 31 8.35 17.88 -5.45
CA PHE A 31 9.32 18.17 -4.39
C PHE A 31 9.71 16.90 -3.64
N GLU A 32 10.87 16.92 -3.01
CA GLU A 32 11.35 15.83 -2.17
C GLU A 32 10.63 15.85 -0.81
N VAL A 33 10.35 14.69 -0.22
CA VAL A 33 9.65 14.58 1.07
C VAL A 33 10.38 15.36 2.18
N GLU A 34 11.72 15.39 2.15
CA GLU A 34 12.52 16.17 3.09
C GLU A 34 12.27 17.67 2.97
N ASP A 35 12.01 18.16 1.75
CA ASP A 35 11.72 19.55 1.45
C ASP A 35 10.25 19.92 1.67
N ARG A 36 9.44 19.04 2.29
CA ARG A 36 8.03 19.34 2.57
C ARG A 36 7.85 20.63 3.35
N GLU A 37 8.81 21.00 4.20
CA GLU A 37 8.80 22.25 4.96
C GLU A 37 9.00 23.51 4.09
N THR A 38 9.51 23.36 2.86
CA THR A 38 9.74 24.46 1.91
C THR A 38 8.50 24.83 1.09
N ILE A 39 7.46 23.97 1.09
CA ILE A 39 6.20 24.20 0.40
C ILE A 39 5.17 24.80 1.36
N GLY A 40 4.65 25.98 1.06
CA GLY A 40 3.80 26.75 1.96
C GLY A 40 4.60 27.58 2.97
N GLY A 41 3.89 28.41 3.72
CA GLY A 41 4.48 29.24 4.76
C GLY A 41 3.48 29.59 5.84
N SER A 42 3.96 30.07 6.98
CA SER A 42 3.15 30.73 7.99
C SER A 42 3.72 32.13 8.21
N ALA A 43 2.88 33.17 8.07
CA ALA A 43 3.29 34.53 8.42
C ALA A 43 3.34 34.75 9.94
N TYR A 44 2.51 34.03 10.69
CA TYR A 44 2.26 34.30 12.12
C TYR A 44 2.48 33.07 13.02
N GLY A 45 3.29 32.09 12.61
CA GLY A 45 3.58 30.90 13.42
C GLY A 45 2.39 29.95 13.67
N GLY A 46 1.24 30.20 13.02
CA GLY A 46 0.03 29.38 13.09
C GLY A 46 -0.07 28.31 11.98
N GLN A 47 -1.30 28.00 11.54
CA GLN A 47 -1.55 27.03 10.46
C GLN A 47 -0.80 27.42 9.18
N ARG A 48 -0.12 26.45 8.54
CA ARG A 48 0.61 26.65 7.29
C ARG A 48 -0.35 26.91 6.14
N ALA A 49 -0.23 28.09 5.53
CA ALA A 49 -0.91 28.43 4.29
C ALA A 49 -0.05 27.93 3.12
N VAL A 50 -0.63 27.10 2.26
CA VAL A 50 0.03 26.63 1.03
C VAL A 50 -0.11 27.68 -0.08
N CYS A 51 -1.25 28.38 -0.09
CA CYS A 51 -1.59 29.39 -1.08
C CYS A 51 -1.24 30.80 -0.62
N CYS A 52 -0.73 31.61 -1.54
CA CYS A 52 -0.46 33.01 -1.29
C CYS A 52 -1.75 33.83 -1.20
N THR A 53 -2.07 34.27 0.01
CA THR A 53 -3.21 35.18 0.27
C THR A 53 -2.84 36.62 -0.12
N PRO A 54 -3.83 37.50 -0.38
CA PRO A 54 -3.57 38.90 -0.68
C PRO A 54 -2.78 39.62 0.42
N ASP A 55 -2.96 39.25 1.69
CA ASP A 55 -2.23 39.84 2.81
C ASP A 55 -0.74 39.47 2.78
N LEU A 56 -0.41 38.22 2.40
CA LEU A 56 0.95 37.75 2.21
C LEU A 56 1.62 38.38 0.98
N ALA A 57 0.85 38.59 -0.09
CA ALA A 57 1.33 39.25 -1.29
C ALA A 57 1.68 40.72 -1.04
N LYS A 58 0.87 41.43 -0.24
CA LYS A 58 1.14 42.82 0.18
C LYS A 58 2.42 42.96 1.00
N LEU A 59 2.79 41.92 1.76
CA LEU A 59 4.05 41.85 2.50
C LEU A 59 5.27 41.52 1.60
N GLY A 60 5.07 41.35 0.29
CA GLY A 60 6.13 41.05 -0.68
C GLY A 60 6.67 39.62 -0.60
N ALA A 61 6.00 38.72 0.13
CA ALA A 61 6.49 37.37 0.37
C ALA A 61 6.19 36.39 -0.78
N CYS A 62 5.14 36.64 -1.57
CA CYS A 62 4.70 35.75 -2.66
C CYS A 62 3.79 36.47 -3.66
N THR A 63 3.61 35.85 -4.83
CA THR A 63 2.67 36.23 -5.88
C THR A 63 1.26 35.76 -5.55
N GLN A 64 0.29 36.68 -5.55
CA GLN A 64 -1.09 36.37 -5.18
C GLN A 64 -1.67 35.27 -6.07
N GLY A 65 -2.30 34.26 -5.45
CA GLY A 65 -2.94 33.15 -6.18
C GLY A 65 -1.99 32.01 -6.59
N GLU A 66 -0.70 32.11 -6.29
CA GLU A 66 0.27 31.02 -6.51
C GLU A 66 0.58 30.26 -5.21
N VAL A 67 1.13 29.06 -5.37
CA VAL A 67 1.66 28.24 -4.29
C VAL A 67 2.96 28.85 -3.78
N ILE A 68 3.01 29.06 -2.47
CA ILE A 68 4.22 29.49 -1.78
C ILE A 68 5.22 28.33 -1.85
N HIS A 69 6.39 28.58 -2.38
CA HIS A 69 7.47 27.61 -2.43
C HIS A 69 8.81 28.32 -2.21
N ARG A 70 9.76 27.60 -1.62
CA ARG A 70 11.13 28.08 -1.41
C ARG A 70 12.11 27.07 -1.99
N PRO A 71 13.23 27.52 -2.58
CA PRO A 71 14.28 26.61 -3.02
C PRO A 71 14.78 25.74 -1.87
N SER A 72 15.07 24.47 -2.16
CA SER A 72 15.70 23.58 -1.18
C SER A 72 17.13 24.02 -0.89
N VAL A 73 17.53 23.93 0.38
CA VAL A 73 18.90 24.22 0.83
C VAL A 73 19.89 23.24 0.19
N LYS A 74 19.49 21.99 -0.02
CA LYS A 74 20.35 20.93 -0.57
C LYS A 74 20.39 20.92 -2.11
N ASN A 75 19.35 21.46 -2.74
CA ASN A 75 19.10 21.42 -4.18
C ASN A 75 18.39 22.71 -4.62
N PRO A 76 19.13 23.76 -5.02
CA PRO A 76 18.53 25.06 -5.34
C PRO A 76 17.57 25.03 -6.54
N ASP A 77 17.71 24.04 -7.42
CA ASP A 77 16.83 23.84 -8.59
C ASP A 77 15.45 23.24 -8.26
N TRP A 78 15.23 22.83 -7.00
CA TRP A 78 14.01 22.20 -6.51
C TRP A 78 13.33 23.11 -5.48
N PRO A 79 11.98 23.13 -5.40
CA PRO A 79 11.01 22.28 -6.10
C PRO A 79 10.75 22.69 -7.56
N LYS A 80 10.25 21.76 -8.37
CA LYS A 80 9.81 22.06 -9.75
C LYS A 80 8.32 22.39 -9.75
N VAL A 81 7.99 23.61 -10.17
CA VAL A 81 6.60 24.12 -10.26
C VAL A 81 6.22 24.29 -11.72
N PHE A 82 5.05 23.77 -12.09
CA PHE A 82 4.48 23.91 -13.42
C PHE A 82 3.08 24.49 -13.34
N SER A 83 2.90 25.68 -13.90
CA SER A 83 1.62 26.39 -13.94
C SER A 83 0.83 26.01 -15.20
N THR A 84 -0.44 25.68 -15.02
CA THR A 84 -1.42 25.47 -16.10
C THR A 84 -2.63 26.36 -15.83
N TYR A 85 -3.07 27.08 -16.86
CA TYR A 85 -4.19 28.02 -16.76
C TYR A 85 -5.41 27.48 -17.50
N PHE A 86 -6.60 27.75 -16.97
CA PHE A 86 -7.83 27.67 -17.74
C PHE A 86 -7.96 28.91 -18.63
N GLN A 87 -8.58 28.76 -19.79
CA GLN A 87 -8.82 29.87 -20.73
C GLN A 87 -10.31 30.17 -20.77
N GLY A 88 -10.69 31.41 -20.50
CA GLY A 88 -12.06 31.90 -20.56
C GLY A 88 -13.08 31.05 -19.81
N ASP A 89 -14.10 30.55 -20.51
CA ASP A 89 -15.17 29.69 -19.96
C ASP A 89 -14.93 28.18 -20.19
N ASN A 90 -13.78 27.79 -20.74
CA ASN A 90 -13.45 26.38 -21.00
C ASN A 90 -13.55 25.49 -19.75
N LEU A 91 -14.25 24.37 -19.86
CA LEU A 91 -14.42 23.40 -18.77
C LEU A 91 -13.16 22.57 -18.51
N TYR A 92 -12.30 22.44 -19.53
CA TYR A 92 -11.13 21.58 -19.51
C TYR A 92 -9.88 22.38 -19.83
N THR A 93 -8.78 22.05 -19.15
CA THR A 93 -7.44 22.48 -19.55
C THR A 93 -6.48 21.31 -19.46
N THR A 94 -5.48 21.27 -20.34
CA THR A 94 -4.52 20.17 -20.42
C THR A 94 -3.13 20.69 -20.11
N MET A 95 -2.44 20.00 -19.20
CA MET A 95 -1.05 20.28 -18.89
C MET A 95 -0.13 19.77 -20.00
N GLU A 96 0.89 20.55 -20.35
CA GLU A 96 1.94 20.10 -21.27
C GLU A 96 2.65 18.84 -20.75
N SER A 97 2.86 17.88 -21.65
CA SER A 97 3.60 16.66 -21.32
C SER A 97 5.08 17.00 -21.17
N LYS A 98 5.59 16.90 -19.93
CA LYS A 98 7.00 17.14 -19.60
C LYS A 98 7.63 15.92 -18.95
N ASN A 99 8.90 15.69 -19.28
CA ASN A 99 9.74 14.69 -18.65
C ASN A 99 10.73 15.40 -17.72
N ILE A 100 10.80 14.97 -16.48
CA ILE A 100 11.71 15.51 -15.47
C ILE A 100 12.73 14.43 -15.18
N GLN A 101 14.01 14.75 -15.33
CA GLN A 101 15.09 13.87 -14.91
C GLN A 101 15.43 14.15 -13.44
N ILE A 102 15.33 13.13 -12.61
CA ILE A 102 15.66 13.19 -11.19
C ILE A 102 17.05 12.58 -11.03
N SER A 103 18.04 13.40 -10.67
CA SER A 103 19.44 12.98 -10.55
C SER A 103 19.79 12.39 -9.18
N ARG A 104 19.03 12.74 -8.14
CA ARG A 104 19.26 12.28 -6.76
C ARG A 104 18.25 11.24 -6.32
N THR A 105 18.73 10.27 -5.56
CA THR A 105 17.87 9.26 -4.93
C THR A 105 17.13 9.87 -3.75
N GLY A 106 15.80 9.82 -3.78
CA GLY A 106 14.95 10.37 -2.73
C GLY A 106 13.50 9.97 -2.97
N MET A 107 12.64 10.25 -1.98
CA MET A 107 11.19 10.13 -2.14
C MET A 107 10.65 11.46 -2.62
N TYR A 108 10.08 11.47 -3.83
CA TYR A 108 9.50 12.67 -4.43
C TYR A 108 7.98 12.58 -4.42
N ASN A 109 7.33 13.67 -4.02
CA ASN A 109 5.90 13.82 -4.10
C ASN A 109 5.53 14.75 -5.25
N LEU A 110 4.40 14.47 -5.88
CA LEU A 110 3.74 15.34 -6.84
C LEU A 110 2.38 15.74 -6.24
N TYR A 111 2.16 17.04 -6.15
CA TYR A 111 0.87 17.60 -5.74
C TYR A 111 0.34 18.54 -6.81
N PHE A 112 -0.97 18.50 -7.00
CA PHE A 112 -1.71 19.49 -7.79
C PHE A 112 -2.41 20.44 -6.82
N PHE A 113 -2.01 21.70 -6.85
CA PHE A 113 -2.60 22.74 -6.02
C PHE A 113 -3.43 23.69 -6.87
N HIS A 114 -4.55 24.14 -6.31
CA HIS A 114 -5.30 25.28 -6.81
C HIS A 114 -5.52 26.23 -5.64
N CYS A 115 -5.25 27.52 -5.86
CA CYS A 115 -5.42 28.56 -4.83
C CYS A 115 -6.64 29.43 -5.07
N ASP A 116 -7.32 29.23 -6.20
CA ASP A 116 -8.59 29.89 -6.51
C ASP A 116 -9.75 29.14 -5.84
N PRO A 117 -10.54 29.80 -4.95
CA PRO A 117 -11.73 29.20 -4.37
C PRO A 117 -12.83 28.87 -5.39
N SER A 118 -12.81 29.50 -6.58
CA SER A 118 -13.74 29.21 -7.67
C SER A 118 -13.59 27.79 -8.23
N LEU A 119 -12.41 27.18 -8.07
CA LEU A 119 -12.08 25.84 -8.58
C LEU A 119 -12.41 24.72 -7.57
N LYS A 120 -13.26 24.98 -6.58
CA LYS A 120 -13.70 23.96 -5.62
C LYS A 120 -14.41 22.80 -6.35
N GLY A 121 -13.92 21.58 -6.15
CA GLY A 121 -14.43 20.39 -6.84
C GLY A 121 -13.74 20.08 -8.17
N LEU A 122 -12.53 20.61 -8.40
CA LEU A 122 -11.69 20.27 -9.54
C LEU A 122 -11.44 18.75 -9.63
N LEU A 123 -11.69 18.17 -10.81
CA LEU A 123 -11.35 16.79 -11.11
C LEU A 123 -10.05 16.75 -11.91
N VAL A 124 -9.15 15.87 -11.50
CA VAL A 124 -7.85 15.65 -12.16
C VAL A 124 -7.87 14.27 -12.78
N GLU A 125 -7.72 14.21 -14.09
CA GLU A 125 -7.63 12.96 -14.85
C GLU A 125 -6.31 12.95 -15.62
N GLY A 126 -5.60 11.83 -15.63
CA GLY A 126 -4.35 11.72 -16.36
C GLY A 126 -3.44 10.62 -15.84
N LYS A 127 -2.25 10.53 -16.45
CA LYS A 127 -1.27 9.50 -16.10
C LYS A 127 0.07 10.13 -15.71
N THR A 128 0.62 9.64 -14.61
CA THR A 128 1.99 9.95 -14.20
C THR A 128 2.82 8.67 -14.26
N VAL A 129 4.00 8.76 -14.87
CA VAL A 129 4.91 7.63 -15.06
C VAL A 129 6.16 7.90 -14.25
N TRP A 130 6.47 7.00 -13.33
CA TRP A 130 7.63 7.07 -12.46
C TRP A 130 8.53 5.88 -12.78
N LYS A 131 9.77 6.16 -13.19
CA LYS A 131 10.70 5.12 -13.62
C LYS A 131 12.03 5.29 -12.90
N ASN A 132 12.44 4.25 -12.20
CA ASN A 132 13.75 4.14 -11.60
C ASN A 132 14.72 3.47 -12.58
N PRO A 133 16.06 3.56 -12.35
CA PRO A 133 17.05 2.87 -13.18
C PRO A 133 16.83 1.35 -13.26
N THR A 134 16.29 0.75 -12.20
CA THR A 134 16.02 -0.68 -12.06
C THR A 134 14.65 -1.12 -12.61
N GLY A 135 13.81 -0.18 -13.07
CA GLY A 135 12.47 -0.43 -13.62
C GLY A 135 11.40 0.47 -13.01
N TYR A 136 10.13 0.06 -13.10
CA TYR A 136 9.00 0.87 -12.63
C TYR A 136 8.65 0.66 -11.15
N LEU A 137 9.34 -0.23 -10.44
CA LEU A 137 9.04 -0.46 -9.03
C LEU A 137 9.39 0.77 -8.17
N PRO A 138 8.51 1.20 -7.25
CA PRO A 138 8.84 2.23 -6.28
C PRO A 138 10.07 1.85 -5.46
N GLY A 139 10.92 2.83 -5.12
CA GLY A 139 12.18 2.57 -4.40
C GLY A 139 11.97 1.83 -3.06
N ARG A 140 10.87 2.10 -2.36
CA ARG A 140 10.50 1.40 -1.12
C ARG A 140 10.18 -0.09 -1.33
N MET A 141 9.71 -0.47 -2.51
CA MET A 141 9.33 -1.85 -2.86
C MET A 141 10.44 -2.60 -3.59
N ALA A 142 11.40 -1.89 -4.21
CA ALA A 142 12.51 -2.49 -4.95
C ALA A 142 13.25 -3.62 -4.21
N PRO A 143 13.62 -3.49 -2.92
CA PRO A 143 14.30 -4.58 -2.22
C PRO A 143 13.38 -5.77 -1.92
N LEU A 144 12.05 -5.58 -1.86
CA LEU A 144 11.11 -6.67 -1.58
C LEU A 144 11.10 -7.70 -2.71
N MET A 145 11.25 -7.27 -3.97
CA MET A 145 11.33 -8.19 -5.11
C MET A 145 12.49 -9.20 -4.94
N ASN A 146 13.68 -8.71 -4.58
CA ASN A 146 14.84 -9.57 -4.33
C ASN A 146 14.62 -10.47 -3.11
N PHE A 147 14.03 -9.94 -2.04
CA PHE A 147 13.70 -10.71 -0.84
C PHE A 147 12.77 -11.89 -1.16
N TYR A 148 11.66 -11.66 -1.88
CA TYR A 148 10.75 -12.73 -2.27
C TYR A 148 11.40 -13.74 -3.23
N GLY A 149 12.31 -13.30 -4.10
CA GLY A 149 13.12 -14.19 -4.93
C GLY A 149 14.00 -15.13 -4.11
N PHE A 150 14.78 -14.59 -3.15
CA PHE A 150 15.61 -15.41 -2.27
C PHE A 150 14.79 -16.33 -1.36
N MET A 151 13.68 -15.84 -0.81
CA MET A 151 12.78 -16.63 0.02
C MET A 151 12.12 -17.75 -0.77
N SER A 152 11.71 -17.50 -2.02
CA SER A 152 11.17 -18.53 -2.90
C SER A 152 12.18 -19.67 -3.12
N LEU A 153 13.45 -19.33 -3.39
CA LEU A 153 14.52 -20.32 -3.51
C LEU A 153 14.74 -21.11 -2.20
N ALA A 154 14.74 -20.41 -1.05
CA ALA A 154 14.87 -21.05 0.26
C ALA A 154 13.72 -22.03 0.54
N PHE A 155 12.48 -21.68 0.18
CA PHE A 155 11.32 -22.56 0.31
C PHE A 155 11.38 -23.76 -0.65
N VAL A 156 11.93 -23.59 -1.86
CA VAL A 156 12.18 -24.72 -2.77
C VAL A 156 13.20 -25.69 -2.18
N LEU A 157 14.33 -25.19 -1.65
CA LEU A 157 15.33 -26.03 -0.98
C LEU A 157 14.75 -26.75 0.24
N LEU A 158 13.98 -26.04 1.08
CA LEU A 158 13.28 -26.62 2.20
C LEU A 158 12.30 -27.71 1.74
N GLY A 159 11.55 -27.46 0.67
CA GLY A 159 10.62 -28.41 0.07
C GLY A 159 11.32 -29.69 -0.42
N ILE A 160 12.49 -29.57 -1.07
CA ILE A 160 13.28 -30.73 -1.52
C ILE A 160 13.79 -31.54 -0.33
N ILE A 161 14.37 -30.88 0.67
CA ILE A 161 14.86 -31.54 1.89
C ILE A 161 13.70 -32.24 2.61
N TRP A 162 12.59 -31.54 2.81
CA TRP A 162 11.39 -32.10 3.44
C TRP A 162 10.82 -33.28 2.66
N PHE A 163 10.66 -33.15 1.35
CA PHE A 163 10.10 -34.19 0.49
C PHE A 163 10.97 -35.46 0.46
N SER A 164 12.30 -35.30 0.39
CA SER A 164 13.23 -36.45 0.44
C SER A 164 13.12 -37.21 1.76
N GLN A 165 13.06 -36.50 2.88
CA GLN A 165 12.86 -37.11 4.20
C GLN A 165 11.47 -37.72 4.34
N TYR A 166 10.45 -37.03 3.84
CA TYR A 166 9.09 -37.53 3.79
C TYR A 166 9.08 -38.88 3.09
N VAL A 167 9.52 -38.97 1.81
CA VAL A 167 9.64 -40.20 1.01
C VAL A 167 10.42 -41.32 1.72
N ARG A 168 11.57 -41.00 2.34
CA ARG A 168 12.38 -41.98 3.06
C ARG A 168 11.63 -42.65 4.21
N PHE A 169 10.77 -41.92 4.90
CA PHE A 169 10.02 -42.39 6.06
C PHE A 169 8.51 -42.56 5.78
N TRP A 170 8.09 -42.76 4.52
CA TRP A 170 6.66 -42.84 4.13
C TRP A 170 5.81 -43.81 4.95
N ARG A 171 6.41 -44.89 5.46
CA ARG A 171 5.71 -45.91 6.26
C ARG A 171 5.38 -45.46 7.69
N GLU A 172 6.04 -44.43 8.20
CA GLU A 172 5.91 -43.93 9.59
C GLU A 172 5.30 -42.52 9.65
N VAL A 173 4.66 -42.08 8.56
CA VAL A 173 4.15 -40.71 8.44
C VAL A 173 2.91 -40.50 9.33
N LEU A 174 3.06 -39.61 10.30
CA LEU A 174 1.96 -39.12 11.13
C LEU A 174 1.13 -38.08 10.36
N GLN A 175 -0.18 -38.00 10.64
CA GLN A 175 -1.07 -37.00 10.02
C GLN A 175 -0.57 -35.55 10.17
N LEU A 176 0.16 -35.26 11.26
CA LEU A 176 0.81 -33.98 11.49
C LEU A 176 1.79 -33.59 10.38
N GLN A 177 2.58 -34.55 9.88
CA GLN A 177 3.57 -34.30 8.84
C GLN A 177 2.90 -33.90 7.52
N ASN A 178 1.70 -34.44 7.22
CA ASN A 178 0.91 -34.02 6.05
C ASN A 178 0.49 -32.55 6.15
N CYS A 179 0.10 -32.10 7.34
CA CYS A 179 -0.21 -30.70 7.59
C CYS A 179 1.02 -29.80 7.39
N ILE A 180 2.20 -30.24 7.82
CA ILE A 180 3.46 -29.50 7.61
C ILE A 180 3.81 -29.43 6.12
N THR A 181 3.73 -30.54 5.39
CA THR A 181 3.92 -30.57 3.92
C THR A 181 2.99 -29.58 3.22
N PHE A 182 1.73 -29.54 3.62
CA PHE A 182 0.75 -28.60 3.08
C PHE A 182 1.13 -27.13 3.34
N VAL A 183 1.57 -26.80 4.57
CA VAL A 183 2.03 -25.44 4.91
C VAL A 183 3.29 -25.04 4.13
N ILE A 184 4.24 -25.95 3.93
CA ILE A 184 5.44 -25.71 3.12
C ILE A 184 5.03 -25.42 1.67
N GLY A 185 4.13 -26.24 1.11
CA GLY A 185 3.59 -26.03 -0.24
C GLY A 185 2.91 -24.66 -0.40
N LEU A 186 2.05 -24.27 0.55
CA LEU A 186 1.43 -22.95 0.56
C LEU A 186 2.47 -21.82 0.65
N GLY A 187 3.52 -21.99 1.45
CA GLY A 187 4.64 -21.04 1.54
C GLY A 187 5.40 -20.90 0.23
N MET A 188 5.66 -22.01 -0.47
CA MET A 188 6.28 -21.97 -1.80
C MET A 188 5.43 -21.16 -2.80
N PHE A 189 4.11 -21.42 -2.84
CA PHE A 189 3.19 -20.71 -3.73
C PHE A 189 3.10 -19.21 -3.40
N GLU A 190 2.96 -18.86 -2.13
CA GLU A 190 2.92 -17.46 -1.69
C GLU A 190 4.18 -16.70 -2.12
N MET A 191 5.38 -17.23 -1.81
CA MET A 191 6.64 -16.56 -2.16
C MET A 191 6.80 -16.40 -3.68
N ALA A 192 6.40 -17.41 -4.46
CA ALA A 192 6.43 -17.35 -5.91
C ALA A 192 5.45 -16.31 -6.47
N LEU A 193 4.21 -16.27 -5.98
CA LEU A 193 3.19 -15.31 -6.42
C LEU A 193 3.60 -13.87 -6.12
N TRP A 194 4.16 -13.60 -4.94
CA TRP A 194 4.70 -12.28 -4.61
C TRP A 194 5.88 -11.90 -5.51
N TYR A 195 6.80 -12.83 -5.79
CA TYR A 195 7.90 -12.56 -6.73
C TYR A 195 7.37 -12.21 -8.13
N PHE A 196 6.42 -12.97 -8.66
CA PHE A 196 5.83 -12.69 -9.96
C PHE A 196 5.05 -11.37 -9.98
N GLU A 197 4.35 -11.02 -8.90
CA GLU A 197 3.65 -9.73 -8.76
C GLU A 197 4.64 -8.58 -8.88
N TYR A 198 5.72 -8.61 -8.09
CA TYR A 198 6.73 -7.57 -8.14
C TYR A 198 7.48 -7.53 -9.48
N ALA A 199 7.77 -8.68 -10.09
CA ALA A 199 8.43 -8.74 -11.39
C ALA A 199 7.54 -8.15 -12.51
N ALA A 200 6.26 -8.52 -12.54
CA ALA A 200 5.28 -7.99 -13.50
C ALA A 200 5.05 -6.49 -13.28
N PHE A 201 4.97 -6.04 -12.03
CA PHE A 201 4.85 -4.64 -11.69
C PHE A 201 6.11 -3.85 -12.08
N ASN A 202 7.31 -4.42 -11.92
CA ASN A 202 8.55 -3.78 -12.33
C ASN A 202 8.64 -3.57 -13.85
N ALA A 203 8.08 -4.50 -14.63
CA ALA A 203 8.12 -4.46 -16.09
C ALA A 203 7.07 -3.52 -16.70
N THR A 204 5.84 -3.54 -16.18
CA THR A 204 4.71 -2.81 -16.75
C THR A 204 4.46 -1.45 -16.09
N GLY A 205 4.91 -1.27 -14.84
CA GLY A 205 4.60 -0.10 -14.03
C GLY A 205 3.15 -0.01 -13.57
N VAL A 206 2.37 -1.07 -13.77
CA VAL A 206 0.98 -1.19 -13.32
C VAL A 206 0.87 -2.45 -12.47
N ARG A 207 0.22 -2.35 -11.31
CA ARG A 207 -0.01 -3.52 -10.45
C ARG A 207 -1.03 -4.46 -11.11
N PRO A 208 -0.66 -5.72 -11.37
CA PRO A 208 -1.58 -6.70 -11.96
C PRO A 208 -2.60 -7.16 -10.91
N SER A 209 -3.79 -6.54 -10.92
CA SER A 209 -4.84 -6.78 -9.91
C SER A 209 -5.14 -8.27 -9.68
N GLY A 210 -5.27 -9.06 -10.75
CA GLY A 210 -5.54 -10.49 -10.64
C GLY A 210 -4.44 -11.27 -9.89
N LEU A 211 -3.17 -10.99 -10.20
CA LEU A 211 -2.04 -11.67 -9.56
C LEU A 211 -1.87 -11.23 -8.11
N THR A 212 -2.10 -9.95 -7.81
CA THR A 212 -2.12 -9.43 -6.43
C THR A 212 -3.22 -10.09 -5.59
N VAL A 213 -4.43 -10.27 -6.14
CA VAL A 213 -5.52 -11.00 -5.44
C VAL A 213 -5.07 -12.42 -5.09
N TRP A 214 -4.53 -13.17 -6.06
CA TRP A 214 -4.04 -14.52 -5.79
C TRP A 214 -2.91 -14.56 -4.75
N ALA A 215 -1.93 -13.66 -4.86
CA ALA A 215 -0.81 -13.58 -3.91
C ALA A 215 -1.31 -13.33 -2.47
N VAL A 216 -2.26 -12.39 -2.33
CA VAL A 216 -2.90 -12.07 -1.05
C VAL A 216 -3.68 -13.27 -0.51
N THR A 217 -4.55 -13.87 -1.31
CA THR A 217 -5.40 -14.99 -0.87
C THR A 217 -4.56 -16.20 -0.44
N PHE A 218 -3.50 -16.55 -1.19
CA PHE A 218 -2.63 -17.65 -0.77
C PHE A 218 -1.88 -17.33 0.54
N GLY A 219 -1.44 -16.09 0.72
CA GLY A 219 -0.80 -15.65 1.96
C GLY A 219 -1.74 -15.70 3.17
N THR A 220 -2.98 -15.24 3.03
CA THR A 220 -4.00 -15.28 4.10
C THR A 220 -4.44 -16.71 4.43
N VAL A 221 -4.61 -17.56 3.42
CA VAL A 221 -4.85 -19.00 3.59
C VAL A 221 -3.72 -19.63 4.38
N LYS A 222 -2.45 -19.42 3.96
CA LYS A 222 -1.28 -19.95 4.67
C LYS A 222 -1.27 -19.50 6.13
N ARG A 223 -1.43 -18.20 6.39
CA ARG A 223 -1.43 -17.62 7.74
C ARG A 223 -2.52 -18.23 8.63
N THR A 224 -3.72 -18.41 8.08
CA THR A 224 -4.84 -19.04 8.78
C THR A 224 -4.56 -20.51 9.09
N VAL A 225 -4.17 -21.27 8.06
CA VAL A 225 -3.89 -22.71 8.17
C VAL A 225 -2.78 -22.97 9.18
N SER A 226 -1.68 -22.20 9.13
CA SER A 226 -0.59 -22.32 10.11
C SER A 226 -1.07 -22.10 11.55
N ARG A 227 -1.88 -21.08 11.80
CA ARG A 227 -2.38 -20.78 13.16
C ARG A 227 -3.36 -21.83 13.68
N VAL A 228 -4.24 -22.31 12.81
CA VAL A 228 -5.18 -23.40 13.14
C VAL A 228 -4.42 -24.69 13.44
N ILE A 229 -3.41 -25.05 12.64
CA ILE A 229 -2.55 -26.21 12.90
C ILE A 229 -1.83 -26.07 14.25
N ILE A 230 -1.16 -24.94 14.50
CA ILE A 230 -0.46 -24.71 15.77
C ILE A 230 -1.41 -24.87 16.95
N LEU A 231 -2.62 -24.28 16.88
CA LEU A 231 -3.62 -24.41 17.93
C LEU A 231 -4.07 -25.87 18.14
N MET A 232 -4.34 -26.62 17.07
CA MET A 232 -4.70 -28.03 17.16
C MET A 232 -3.59 -28.86 17.82
N VAL A 233 -2.33 -28.60 17.46
CA VAL A 233 -1.16 -29.28 18.03
C VAL A 233 -1.00 -28.93 19.51
N SER A 234 -1.12 -27.66 19.89
CA SER A 234 -1.07 -27.23 21.29
C SER A 234 -2.19 -27.80 22.16
N MET A 235 -3.31 -28.19 21.56
CA MET A 235 -4.39 -28.92 22.23
C MET A 235 -4.13 -30.43 22.36
N GLY A 236 -3.00 -30.91 21.83
CA GLY A 236 -2.58 -32.31 21.89
C GLY A 236 -3.08 -33.18 20.74
N TYR A 237 -3.55 -32.60 19.63
CA TYR A 237 -3.93 -33.37 18.44
C TYR A 237 -2.75 -34.20 17.93
N GLY A 238 -2.98 -35.50 17.71
CA GLY A 238 -1.98 -36.41 17.15
C GLY A 238 -0.93 -36.93 18.14
N VAL A 239 -0.78 -36.31 19.33
CA VAL A 239 0.14 -36.77 20.39
C VAL A 239 -0.62 -37.32 21.59
N VAL A 240 -1.55 -36.54 22.16
CA VAL A 240 -2.25 -36.87 23.42
C VAL A 240 -3.70 -37.27 23.18
N ARG A 241 -4.31 -36.78 22.09
CA ARG A 241 -5.71 -37.11 21.74
C ARG A 241 -5.85 -37.42 20.24
N PRO A 242 -6.47 -38.57 19.87
CA PRO A 242 -6.67 -38.92 18.48
C PRO A 242 -7.74 -38.05 17.79
N THR A 243 -8.68 -37.45 18.53
CA THR A 243 -9.71 -36.54 17.99
C THR A 243 -10.05 -35.42 18.98
N LEU A 244 -10.27 -34.19 18.49
CA LEU A 244 -10.68 -33.04 19.31
C LEU A 244 -12.20 -32.94 19.56
N GLY A 245 -13.02 -33.84 19.00
CA GLY A 245 -14.47 -33.84 19.20
C GLY A 245 -15.12 -32.50 18.86
N GLY A 246 -16.02 -32.00 19.72
CA GLY A 246 -16.70 -30.72 19.54
C GLY A 246 -15.80 -29.47 19.58
N LEU A 247 -14.55 -29.61 20.04
CA LEU A 247 -13.58 -28.50 20.05
C LEU A 247 -13.10 -28.15 18.62
N THR A 248 -13.07 -29.13 17.71
CA THR A 248 -12.66 -28.93 16.31
C THR A 248 -13.55 -27.92 15.60
N SER A 249 -14.87 -27.98 15.84
CA SER A 249 -15.82 -27.03 15.23
C SER A 249 -15.58 -25.59 15.71
N LYS A 250 -15.24 -25.39 17.00
CA LYS A 250 -14.91 -24.07 17.55
C LYS A 250 -13.63 -23.50 16.94
N VAL A 251 -12.61 -24.35 16.78
CA VAL A 251 -11.33 -23.96 16.17
C VAL A 251 -11.52 -23.64 14.68
N LEU A 252 -12.32 -24.43 13.97
CA LEU A 252 -12.63 -24.18 12.56
C LEU A 252 -13.42 -22.88 12.36
N LEU A 253 -14.42 -22.62 13.21
CA LEU A 253 -15.17 -21.36 13.20
C LEU A 253 -14.26 -20.15 13.43
N LEU A 254 -13.35 -20.24 14.40
CA LEU A 254 -12.35 -19.20 14.66
C LEU A 254 -11.39 -19.01 13.48
N GLY A 255 -10.94 -20.11 12.86
CA GLY A 255 -10.11 -20.05 11.66
C GLY A 255 -10.82 -19.37 10.50
N ALA A 256 -12.10 -19.68 10.28
CA ALA A 256 -12.91 -19.08 9.22
C ALA A 256 -13.15 -17.59 9.45
N THR A 257 -13.47 -17.15 10.68
CA THR A 257 -13.64 -15.73 10.98
C THR A 257 -12.33 -14.96 10.83
N PHE A 258 -11.21 -15.56 11.24
CA PHE A 258 -9.89 -14.98 11.05
C PHE A 258 -9.48 -14.86 9.58
N PHE A 259 -9.75 -15.89 8.79
CA PHE A 259 -9.49 -15.88 7.34
C PHE A 259 -10.27 -14.75 6.67
N LEU A 260 -11.58 -14.66 6.90
CA LEU A 260 -12.42 -13.63 6.31
C LEU A 260 -11.97 -12.22 6.70
N ALA A 261 -11.67 -11.99 7.99
CA ALA A 261 -11.23 -10.68 8.47
C ALA A 261 -9.87 -10.28 7.85
N SER A 262 -8.95 -11.23 7.74
CA SER A 262 -7.61 -10.99 7.17
C SER A 262 -7.65 -10.80 5.67
N GLU A 263 -8.46 -11.58 4.95
CA GLU A 263 -8.64 -11.46 3.51
C GLU A 263 -9.21 -10.10 3.12
N VAL A 264 -10.24 -9.64 3.83
CA VAL A 264 -10.80 -8.29 3.60
C VAL A 264 -9.77 -7.21 3.85
N LEU A 265 -8.98 -7.31 4.93
CA LEU A 265 -7.93 -6.34 5.24
C LEU A 265 -6.87 -6.30 4.13
N GLU A 266 -6.31 -7.45 3.75
CA GLU A 266 -5.21 -7.53 2.80
C GLU A 266 -5.65 -7.19 1.36
N LEU A 267 -6.88 -7.53 0.95
CA LEU A 267 -7.43 -7.11 -0.33
C LEU A 267 -7.61 -5.60 -0.38
N VAL A 268 -8.12 -4.98 0.70
CA VAL A 268 -8.28 -3.53 0.76
C VAL A 268 -6.92 -2.83 0.77
N GLU A 269 -5.90 -3.36 1.45
CA GLU A 269 -4.57 -2.73 1.49
C GLU A 269 -3.77 -2.89 0.19
N ASN A 270 -3.92 -4.01 -0.53
CA ASN A 270 -3.09 -4.30 -1.71
C ASN A 270 -3.79 -4.05 -3.06
N VAL A 271 -5.11 -4.24 -3.12
CA VAL A 271 -5.94 -4.08 -4.34
C VAL A 271 -6.80 -2.82 -4.25
N GLY A 272 -7.21 -2.42 -3.05
CA GLY A 272 -7.94 -1.19 -2.83
C GLY A 272 -7.19 -0.02 -3.45
N SER A 273 -7.82 0.61 -4.46
CA SER A 273 -7.31 1.82 -5.08
C SER A 273 -6.96 2.82 -3.99
N VAL A 274 -5.88 3.58 -4.21
CA VAL A 274 -5.46 4.74 -3.42
C VAL A 274 -6.53 5.83 -3.46
N SER A 275 -7.72 5.55 -2.94
CA SER A 275 -8.58 6.56 -2.36
C SER A 275 -8.07 6.73 -0.95
N ASP A 276 -7.79 7.96 -0.55
CA ASP A 276 -7.42 8.36 0.81
C ASP A 276 -8.41 7.78 1.83
N PHE A 277 -8.21 6.51 2.21
CA PHE A 277 -8.93 5.93 3.32
C PHE A 277 -8.42 6.68 4.53
N SER A 278 -9.30 7.52 5.08
CA SER A 278 -9.10 8.18 6.37
C SER A 278 -8.45 7.19 7.32
N GLY A 279 -7.37 7.57 8.00
CA GLY A 279 -6.63 6.67 8.90
C GLY A 279 -7.55 5.94 9.91
N LYS A 280 -8.74 6.49 10.19
CA LYS A 280 -9.81 5.86 10.95
C LYS A 280 -10.37 4.58 10.30
N ALA A 281 -10.61 4.56 8.99
CA ALA A 281 -11.10 3.38 8.27
C ALA A 281 -10.05 2.26 8.27
N ARG A 282 -8.76 2.60 8.11
CA ARG A 282 -7.67 1.63 8.24
C ARG A 282 -7.60 1.05 9.64
N LEU A 283 -7.70 1.88 10.67
CA LEU A 283 -7.71 1.42 12.07
C LEU A 283 -8.86 0.45 12.34
N PHE A 284 -10.04 0.72 11.78
CA PHE A 284 -11.22 -0.13 11.93
C PHE A 284 -11.04 -1.52 11.28
N LEU A 285 -10.25 -1.63 10.20
CA LEU A 285 -9.94 -2.91 9.56
C LEU A 285 -8.83 -3.69 10.29
N VAL A 286 -7.81 -2.99 10.79
CA VAL A 286 -6.66 -3.62 11.46
C VAL A 286 -7.00 -4.14 12.87
N LEU A 287 -7.86 -3.43 13.60
CA LEU A 287 -8.16 -3.73 15.01
C LEU A 287 -8.82 -5.11 15.21
N PRO A 288 -9.86 -5.53 14.45
CA PRO A 288 -10.45 -6.86 14.59
C PRO A 288 -9.45 -7.99 14.33
N VAL A 289 -8.60 -7.85 13.30
CA VAL A 289 -7.57 -8.85 12.98
C VAL A 289 -6.54 -8.94 14.11
N GLY A 290 -6.10 -7.81 14.67
CA GLY A 290 -5.19 -7.78 15.81
C GLY A 290 -5.76 -8.42 17.08
N LEU A 291 -7.05 -8.24 17.36
CA LEU A 291 -7.73 -8.89 18.49
C LEU A 291 -7.81 -10.41 18.31
N LEU A 292 -8.13 -10.88 17.09
CA LEU A 292 -8.13 -12.31 16.79
C LEU A 292 -6.73 -12.92 16.92
N ASP A 293 -5.68 -12.21 16.51
CA ASP A 293 -4.28 -12.62 16.69
C ASP A 293 -3.93 -12.82 18.16
N ALA A 294 -4.28 -11.85 19.01
CA ALA A 294 -4.06 -11.94 20.45
C ALA A 294 -4.83 -13.13 21.05
N PHE A 295 -6.08 -13.35 20.61
CA PHE A 295 -6.88 -14.48 21.06
C PHE A 295 -6.27 -15.83 20.67
N PHE A 296 -5.78 -15.99 19.44
CA PHE A 296 -5.05 -17.18 19.00
C PHE A 296 -3.85 -17.45 19.90
N ILE A 297 -3.01 -16.45 20.14
CA ILE A 297 -1.79 -16.59 20.95
C ILE A 297 -2.14 -17.03 22.38
N LEU A 298 -3.09 -16.35 23.02
CA LEU A 298 -3.52 -16.68 24.39
C LEU A 298 -4.08 -18.11 24.48
N TRP A 299 -4.87 -18.53 23.49
CA TRP A 299 -5.45 -19.86 23.49
C TRP A 299 -4.42 -20.96 23.19
N ILE A 300 -3.47 -20.70 22.29
CA ILE A 300 -2.32 -21.58 22.04
C ILE A 300 -1.56 -21.81 23.34
N PHE A 301 -1.17 -20.72 24.03
CA PHE A 301 -0.39 -20.80 25.26
C PHE A 301 -1.12 -21.56 26.36
N LYS A 302 -2.40 -21.23 26.59
CA LYS A 302 -3.24 -21.90 27.59
C LYS A 302 -3.46 -23.38 27.27
N SER A 303 -3.62 -23.73 26.00
CA SER A 303 -3.76 -25.12 25.57
C SER A 303 -2.46 -25.90 25.77
N LEU A 304 -1.33 -25.30 25.40
CA LEU A 304 -0.01 -25.90 25.55
C LEU A 304 0.31 -26.19 27.02
N SER A 305 0.12 -25.21 27.92
CA SER A 305 0.36 -25.40 29.36
C SER A 305 -0.44 -26.56 29.94
N ARG A 306 -1.74 -26.65 29.61
CA ARG A 306 -2.61 -27.76 30.06
C ARG A 306 -2.19 -29.12 29.51
N THR A 307 -1.63 -29.16 28.31
CA THR A 307 -1.15 -30.39 27.70
C THR A 307 0.15 -30.83 28.34
N LEU A 308 1.04 -29.88 28.66
CA LEU A 308 2.30 -30.14 29.35
C LEU A 308 2.07 -30.64 30.78
N GLU A 309 1.16 -30.02 31.54
CA GLU A 309 0.74 -30.47 32.88
C GLU A 309 0.18 -31.90 32.91
N LYS A 310 -0.34 -32.40 31.79
CA LYS A 310 -0.87 -33.78 31.68
C LYS A 310 0.17 -34.81 31.27
N LEU A 311 1.30 -34.35 30.73
CA LEU A 311 2.41 -35.18 30.29
C LEU A 311 3.48 -35.36 31.39
N GLN A 312 3.50 -34.45 32.38
CA GLN A 312 4.27 -34.58 33.62
C GLN A 312 3.49 -35.42 34.65
#